data_AF-A0A6I2ZTV1-F1
#
_entry.id   AF-A0A6I2ZTV1-F1
#
_cell.length_a   1.000
_cell.length_b   1.000
_cell.length_c   1.000
_cell.angle_alpha   90.00
_cell.angle_beta   90.00
_cell.angle_gamma   90.00
#
_symmetry.space_group_name_H-M   'P 1'
#
loop_
_entity.id
_entity.type
_entity.pdbx_description
1 polymer ?
#
loop_
_entity_poly.entity_id
_entity_poly.type
_entity_poly.pdbx_seq_one_letter_code
_entity_poly.pdbx_strand_id
1 'polypeptide(L)'
;MNVAELIDILRDLDPETIVEMAIVAPVTDRSDDITVDQYEVEGVLPRDPADHDGESVVWLIGGEAHDVDEFVDAIEGAGDNVQTGEYADVIDIERGAEARKAIFGV
;
A
#
# COMPACT_ATOMS: atom_id res chain seq x y z
N MET A 1 -6.73 11.05 -6.58
CA MET A 1 -7.54 9.84 -6.79
C MET A 1 -7.96 9.37 -5.41
N ASN A 2 -9.24 9.09 -5.22
CA ASN A 2 -9.75 8.55 -3.95
C ASN A 2 -9.97 7.02 -4.06
N VAL A 3 -10.22 6.36 -2.93
CA VAL A 3 -10.41 4.90 -2.87
C VAL A 3 -11.61 4.43 -3.70
N ALA A 4 -12.70 5.20 -3.76
CA ALA A 4 -13.88 4.83 -4.53
C ALA A 4 -13.57 4.79 -6.04
N GLU A 5 -12.84 5.80 -6.53
CA GLU A 5 -12.36 5.84 -7.92
C GLU A 5 -11.43 4.67 -8.23
N LEU A 6 -10.53 4.32 -7.31
CA LEU A 6 -9.62 3.17 -7.49
C LEU A 6 -10.41 1.85 -7.58
N ILE A 7 -11.36 1.63 -6.68
CA ILE A 7 -12.24 0.43 -6.72
C ILE A 7 -13.01 0.38 -8.04
N ASP A 8 -13.54 1.52 -8.48
CA ASP A 8 -14.29 1.59 -9.74
C ASP A 8 -13.42 1.31 -10.98
N ILE A 9 -12.10 1.55 -10.91
CA ILE A 9 -11.17 1.16 -11.98
C ILE A 9 -10.85 -0.34 -11.92
N LEU A 10 -10.64 -0.88 -10.72
CA LEU A 10 -10.21 -2.27 -10.54
C LEU A 10 -11.35 -3.29 -10.64
N ARG A 11 -12.61 -2.88 -10.42
CA ARG A 11 -13.79 -3.77 -10.36
C ARG A 11 -14.05 -4.61 -11.61
N ASP A 12 -13.58 -4.16 -12.77
CA ASP A 12 -13.81 -4.83 -14.06
C ASP A 12 -12.67 -5.81 -14.42
N LEU A 13 -11.61 -5.87 -13.60
CA LEU A 13 -10.49 -6.79 -13.76
C LEU A 13 -10.77 -8.16 -13.13
N ASP A 14 -9.98 -9.16 -13.51
CA ASP A 14 -10.03 -10.49 -12.88
C ASP A 14 -9.61 -10.35 -11.40
N PRO A 15 -10.43 -10.82 -10.43
CA PRO A 15 -10.11 -10.75 -9.00
C PRO A 15 -8.76 -11.40 -8.61
N GLU A 16 -8.26 -12.35 -9.40
CA GLU A 16 -6.98 -13.02 -9.18
C GLU A 16 -5.80 -12.28 -9.84
N THR A 17 -6.04 -11.10 -10.43
CA THR A 17 -4.98 -10.26 -11.01
C THR A 17 -4.09 -9.70 -9.92
N ILE A 18 -2.78 -9.93 -10.04
CA ILE A 18 -1.76 -9.32 -9.18
C ILE A 18 -1.69 -7.81 -9.44
N VAL A 19 -1.61 -7.02 -8.37
CA VAL A 19 -1.49 -5.56 -8.43
C VAL A 19 -0.04 -5.17 -8.15
N GLU A 20 0.59 -4.50 -9.11
CA GLU A 20 1.94 -3.96 -8.99
C GLU A 20 1.93 -2.42 -8.91
N MET A 21 2.89 -1.87 -8.17
CA MET A 21 3.21 -0.46 -8.09
C MET A 21 4.40 -0.15 -9.00
N ALA A 22 4.19 0.74 -9.97
CA ALA A 22 5.25 1.25 -10.84
C ALA A 22 5.70 2.65 -10.37
N ILE A 23 6.98 2.80 -10.06
CA ILE A 23 7.61 4.07 -9.69
C ILE A 23 8.40 4.58 -10.89
N VAL A 24 7.91 5.64 -11.52
CA VAL A 24 8.60 6.29 -12.63
C VAL A 24 9.54 7.36 -12.07
N ALA A 25 10.85 7.19 -12.29
CA ALA A 25 11.81 8.18 -11.85
C ALA A 25 11.62 9.51 -12.62
N PRO A 26 11.83 10.67 -11.97
CA PRO A 26 11.71 11.96 -12.63
C PRO A 26 12.65 12.06 -13.84
N VAL A 27 12.09 12.41 -15.01
CA VAL A 27 12.89 12.73 -16.20
C VAL A 27 13.61 14.05 -15.94
N THR A 28 14.93 14.07 -16.14
CA THR A 28 15.74 15.29 -16.03
C THR A 28 16.30 15.65 -17.39
N ASP A 29 16.53 16.93 -17.66
CA ASP A 29 17.14 17.40 -18.93
C ASP A 29 18.57 16.86 -19.18
N ARG A 30 19.11 16.08 -18.24
CA ARG A 30 20.45 15.49 -18.28
C ARG A 30 20.46 14.02 -18.68
N SER A 31 19.29 13.39 -18.82
CA SER A 31 19.14 11.98 -19.18
C SER A 31 17.86 11.80 -19.99
N ASP A 32 17.99 11.27 -21.20
CA ASP A 32 16.84 10.89 -22.04
C ASP A 32 16.22 9.55 -21.62
N ASP A 33 16.84 8.85 -20.66
CA ASP A 33 16.39 7.55 -20.18
C ASP A 33 15.30 7.69 -19.10
N ILE A 34 14.16 7.05 -19.34
CA ILE A 34 13.07 6.87 -18.35
C ILE A 34 13.35 5.57 -17.60
N THR A 35 13.59 5.64 -16.29
CA THR A 35 13.68 4.45 -15.45
C THR A 35 12.36 4.22 -14.72
N VAL A 36 11.92 2.97 -14.71
CA VAL A 36 10.68 2.54 -14.04
C VAL A 36 11.01 1.35 -13.16
N ASP A 37 10.83 1.51 -11.86
CA ASP A 37 10.92 0.43 -10.89
C ASP A 37 9.52 -0.15 -10.67
N GLN A 38 9.42 -1.47 -10.50
CA GLN A 38 8.16 -2.20 -10.36
C GLN A 38 8.25 -3.09 -9.13
N TYR A 39 7.22 -3.00 -8.28
CA TYR A 39 7.12 -3.77 -7.04
C TYR A 39 5.70 -4.32 -6.89
N GLU A 40 5.55 -5.54 -6.40
CA GLU A 40 4.24 -6.03 -5.98
C GLU A 40 3.73 -5.21 -4.79
N VAL A 41 2.42 -5.01 -4.69
CA VAL A 41 1.83 -4.37 -3.52
C VAL A 41 1.59 -5.44 -2.46
N GLU A 42 2.37 -5.38 -1.39
CA GLU A 42 2.39 -6.37 -0.31
C GLU A 42 1.58 -5.90 0.92
N GLY A 43 1.37 -4.59 1.06
CA GLY A 43 0.65 -4.03 2.19
C GLY A 43 -0.13 -2.76 1.89
N VAL A 44 -1.10 -2.47 2.76
CA VAL A 44 -1.87 -1.23 2.75
C VAL A 44 -1.88 -0.63 4.15
N LEU A 45 -1.44 0.63 4.29
CA LEU A 45 -1.34 1.32 5.58
C LEU A 45 -2.14 2.62 5.58
N PRO A 46 -3.07 2.83 6.53
CA PRO A 46 -3.67 4.14 6.73
C PRO A 46 -2.66 5.11 7.35
N ARG A 47 -2.60 6.33 6.82
CA ARG A 47 -1.77 7.40 7.39
C ARG A 47 -2.57 8.24 8.38
N ASP A 48 -1.88 8.82 9.35
CA ASP A 48 -2.47 9.78 10.28
C ASP A 48 -3.06 10.98 9.53
N PRO A 49 -4.36 11.27 9.70
CA PRO A 49 -4.98 12.45 9.10
C PRO A 49 -4.35 13.77 9.55
N ALA A 50 -3.69 13.82 10.71
CA ALA A 50 -3.01 15.01 11.21
C ALA A 50 -1.85 15.46 10.29
N ASP A 51 -1.24 14.54 9.56
CA ASP A 51 -0.19 14.82 8.57
C ASP A 51 -0.73 15.34 7.23
N HIS A 52 -2.06 15.31 7.05
CA HIS A 52 -2.73 15.57 5.78
C HIS A 52 -3.94 16.48 5.95
N ASP A 53 -3.82 17.58 6.71
CA ASP A 53 -4.89 18.57 6.89
C ASP A 53 -6.25 17.98 7.34
N GLY A 54 -6.23 16.83 8.02
CA GLY A 54 -7.42 16.09 8.45
C GLY A 54 -8.00 15.14 7.39
N GLU A 55 -7.37 15.01 6.22
CA GLU A 55 -7.78 14.10 5.16
C GLU A 55 -7.29 12.66 5.42
N SER A 56 -8.16 11.69 5.16
CA SER A 56 -7.79 10.27 5.23
C SER A 56 -6.97 9.89 4.01
N VAL A 57 -5.73 9.46 4.25
CA VAL A 57 -4.79 9.02 3.21
C VAL A 57 -4.40 7.58 3.50
N VAL A 58 -4.28 6.78 2.45
CA VAL A 58 -3.83 5.38 2.50
C VAL A 58 -2.60 5.22 1.64
N TRP A 59 -1.62 4.47 2.13
CA TRP A 59 -0.41 4.09 1.42
C TRP A 59 -0.51 2.66 0.90
N LEU A 60 -0.05 2.45 -0.32
CA LEU A 60 0.24 1.13 -0.87
C LEU A 60 1.74 0.90 -0.68
N ILE A 61 2.08 -0.22 -0.03
CA ILE A 61 3.45 -0.55 0.31
C ILE A 61 3.91 -1.66 -0.62
N GLY A 62 5.04 -1.43 -1.28
CA GLY A 62 5.74 -2.37 -2.15
C GLY A 62 7.20 -1.96 -2.25
N GLY A 63 8.10 -2.94 -2.39
CA GLY A 63 9.54 -2.73 -2.37
C GLY A 63 10.30 -4.03 -2.55
N GLU A 64 11.60 -4.03 -2.25
CA GLU A 64 12.33 -5.29 -2.11
C GLU A 64 11.84 -5.99 -0.84
N ALA A 65 11.52 -7.29 -0.92
CA ALA A 65 10.86 -8.03 0.16
C ALA A 65 11.50 -7.83 1.55
N HIS A 66 12.83 -7.83 1.62
CA HIS A 66 13.56 -7.59 2.87
C HIS A 66 13.30 -6.19 3.45
N ASP A 67 13.26 -5.16 2.60
CA ASP A 67 13.03 -3.79 3.03
C ASP A 67 11.57 -3.56 3.43
N VAL A 68 10.63 -4.24 2.76
CA VAL A 68 9.20 -4.23 3.13
C VAL A 68 9.01 -4.90 4.48
N ASP A 69 9.60 -6.08 4.69
CA ASP A 69 9.56 -6.80 5.96
C ASP A 69 10.13 -5.94 7.10
N GLU A 70 11.31 -5.36 6.93
CA GLU A 70 11.91 -4.47 7.94
C GLU A 70 11.03 -3.24 8.22
N PHE A 71 10.39 -2.67 7.19
CA PHE A 71 9.50 -1.52 7.34
C PHE A 71 8.25 -1.88 8.14
N VAL A 72 7.60 -3.01 7.83
CA VAL A 72 6.42 -3.49 8.55
C VAL A 72 6.78 -3.78 10.01
N ASP A 73 7.87 -4.50 10.26
CA ASP A 73 8.35 -4.80 11.61
C ASP A 73 8.67 -3.52 12.40
N ALA A 74 9.26 -2.50 11.77
CA ALA A 74 9.57 -1.23 12.41
C ALA A 74 8.30 -0.46 12.84
N ILE A 75 7.22 -0.54 12.05
CA ILE A 75 5.95 0.12 12.38
C ILE A 75 5.19 -0.65 13.44
N GLU A 76 5.12 -1.98 13.34
CA GLU A 76 4.45 -2.83 14.32
C GLU A 76 5.19 -2.84 15.68
N GLY A 77 6.53 -2.89 15.64
CA GLY A 77 7.38 -2.80 16.83
C GLY A 77 7.41 -1.41 17.46
N ALA A 78 7.01 -0.37 16.72
CA ALA A 78 6.86 1.00 17.19
C ALA A 78 5.42 1.32 17.61
N GLY A 79 4.68 0.35 18.16
CA GLY A 79 3.36 0.52 18.79
C GLY A 79 3.27 1.54 19.95
N ASP A 80 4.24 2.45 20.08
CA ASP A 80 4.20 3.64 20.93
C ASP A 80 4.90 4.89 20.34
N ASN A 81 5.48 4.84 19.11
CA ASN A 81 6.27 5.98 18.56
C ASN A 81 6.11 6.25 17.05
N VAL A 82 5.36 5.47 16.29
CA VAL A 82 4.85 5.94 15.00
C VAL A 82 3.51 6.60 15.30
N GLN A 83 3.42 7.93 15.14
CA GLN A 83 2.16 8.65 15.21
C GLN A 83 1.31 8.31 13.98
N THR A 84 0.79 7.09 13.97
CA THR A 84 -0.33 6.64 13.14
C THR A 84 -1.41 6.29 14.16
N GLY A 85 -2.25 7.27 14.50
CA GLY A 85 -3.19 7.17 15.61
C GLY A 85 -4.02 5.88 15.62
N GLU A 86 -4.03 5.20 16.77
CA GLU A 86 -4.98 4.20 17.35
C GLU A 86 -5.67 3.12 16.47
N TYR A 87 -5.43 3.05 15.16
CA TYR A 87 -6.08 2.15 14.20
C TYR A 87 -5.13 1.67 13.08
N ALA A 88 -3.83 1.65 13.33
CA ALA A 88 -2.84 1.19 12.35
C ALA A 88 -2.62 -0.33 12.49
N ASP A 89 -3.67 -1.13 12.23
CA ASP A 89 -3.44 -2.52 11.85
C ASP A 89 -2.98 -2.50 10.38
N VAL A 90 -1.73 -2.90 10.13
CA VAL A 90 -1.27 -3.21 8.77
C VAL A 90 -2.20 -4.29 8.22
N ILE A 91 -2.95 -3.97 7.16
CA ILE A 91 -3.73 -5.00 6.48
C ILE A 91 -2.75 -5.74 5.59
N ASP A 92 -2.11 -6.74 6.18
CA ASP A 92 -1.41 -7.79 5.46
C ASP A 92 -2.41 -8.39 4.45
N ILE A 93 -2.07 -8.30 3.16
CA ILE A 93 -2.95 -8.68 2.06
C ILE A 93 -3.18 -10.21 2.08
N GLU A 94 -2.20 -11.01 2.52
CA GLU A 94 -2.35 -12.45 2.68
C GLU A 94 -3.35 -12.78 3.79
N ARG A 95 -3.26 -12.10 4.93
CA ARG A 95 -4.23 -12.21 6.03
C ARG A 95 -5.61 -11.64 5.70
N GLY A 96 -5.66 -10.56 4.91
CA GLY A 96 -6.88 -9.95 4.41
C GLY A 96 -7.63 -10.87 3.43
N ALA A 97 -6.91 -11.67 2.64
CA ALA A 97 -7.49 -12.72 1.81
C ALA A 97 -8.13 -13.84 2.65
N GLU A 98 -7.49 -14.29 3.73
CA GLU A 98 -8.05 -15.30 4.64
C GLU A 98 -9.29 -14.79 5.41
N ALA A 99 -9.29 -13.54 5.86
CA ALA A 99 -10.45 -12.93 6.53
C ALA A 99 -11.65 -12.78 5.59
N ARG A 100 -11.42 -12.44 4.31
CA ARG A 100 -12.49 -12.39 3.29
C ARG A 100 -13.06 -13.77 2.99
N LYS A 101 -12.24 -14.82 2.99
CA LYS A 101 -12.71 -16.22 2.86
C LYS A 101 -13.63 -16.64 4.02
N ALA A 102 -13.32 -16.20 5.25
CA ALA A 102 -14.12 -16.51 6.43
C ALA A 102 -15.47 -15.75 6.48
N ILE A 103 -15.55 -14.54 5.92
CA ILE A 103 -16.75 -13.68 5.97
C ILE A 103 -17.64 -13.87 4.72
N PHE A 104 -17.03 -14.04 3.54
CA PHE A 104 -17.75 -14.08 2.26
C PHE A 104 -17.76 -15.46 1.57
N GLY A 105 -17.11 -16.47 2.14
CA GLY A 105 -17.31 -17.88 1.79
C GLY A 105 -17.17 -18.19 0.30
N VAL A 106 -16.00 -17.92 -0.27
CA VAL A 106 -15.59 -18.46 -1.58
C VAL A 106 -14.38 -19.39 -1.38
#